data_AF-A0AAD7D1M7-F1
#
_entry.id   AF-A0AAD7D1M7-F1
#
_cell.length_a   1.000
_cell.length_b   1.000
_cell.length_c   1.000
_cell.angle_alpha   90.00
_cell.angle_beta   90.00
_cell.angle_gamma   90.00
#
_symmetry.space_group_name_H-M   'P 1'
#
loop_
_entity.id
_entity.type
_entity.pdbx_description
1 polymer ?
#
loop_
_entity_poly.entity_id
_entity_poly.type
_entity_poly.pdbx_seq_one_letter_code
_entity_poly.pdbx_strand_id
1 'polypeptide(L)'
;VYWHDISKDSTLTGGNNPDSQITNQINVLNNEYAGNITWTLANTNRTVNADWFNNAGPSTSQQTAMKASRQGGKGDLNVYSVGFVNGSGAGLLGYSTLPSSYSGTPDDGIVILFSSVPGGSTNDYNLGRTLTHESGHWLGLYHTFLGGCAGSGTATAGDYVADTPAESSAASDCPSGRDTCTGTNFPGADPVSETRINPTLPANFIDYSSDACMIQTQFSAGQMARATMQFSTYRT
;
A
#
# COMPACT_ATOMS: atom_id res chain seq x y z
N VAL A 1 -4.55 9.68 -10.57
CA VAL A 1 -3.22 9.12 -10.24
C VAL A 1 -2.19 9.73 -11.16
N TYR A 2 -1.17 10.38 -10.61
CA TYR A 2 0.03 10.81 -11.33
C TYR A 2 1.17 9.87 -10.96
N TRP A 3 1.70 9.14 -11.94
CA TRP A 3 2.79 8.20 -11.73
C TRP A 3 4.13 8.85 -12.05
N HIS A 4 5.07 8.82 -11.11
CA HIS A 4 6.43 9.33 -11.27
C HIS A 4 7.40 8.15 -11.24
N ASP A 5 7.80 7.70 -12.42
CA ASP A 5 8.75 6.61 -12.60
C ASP A 5 10.18 7.13 -12.46
N ILE A 6 10.78 6.92 -11.30
CA ILE A 6 12.16 7.33 -11.03
C ILE A 6 13.06 6.14 -11.31
N SER A 7 14.05 6.33 -12.18
CA SER A 7 14.96 5.26 -12.60
C SER A 7 16.41 5.71 -12.47
N LYS A 8 17.34 4.77 -12.27
CA LYS A 8 18.78 5.07 -12.33
C LYS A 8 19.31 5.14 -13.76
N ASP A 9 18.64 4.48 -14.70
CA ASP A 9 18.96 4.45 -16.13
C ASP A 9 17.69 4.13 -16.95
N SER A 10 17.84 3.91 -18.26
CA SER A 10 16.71 3.64 -19.17
C SER A 10 16.26 2.18 -19.23
N THR A 11 16.87 1.28 -18.44
CA THR A 11 16.55 -0.16 -18.45
C THR A 11 15.46 -0.51 -17.44
N LEU A 12 14.74 -1.61 -17.68
CA LEU A 12 13.78 -2.16 -16.71
C LEU A 12 14.45 -2.47 -15.36
N THR A 13 15.63 -3.09 -15.38
CA THR A 13 16.43 -3.36 -14.18
C THR A 13 16.92 -2.09 -13.47
N GLY A 14 16.91 -0.95 -14.18
CA GLY A 14 17.22 0.37 -13.67
C GLY A 14 16.01 1.13 -13.13
N GLY A 15 14.83 0.51 -13.07
CA GLY A 15 13.61 1.16 -12.60
C GLY A 15 12.76 1.83 -13.67
N ASN A 16 13.12 1.71 -14.96
CA ASN A 16 12.32 2.27 -16.04
C ASN A 16 11.20 1.29 -16.43
N ASN A 17 10.11 1.30 -15.67
CA ASN A 17 9.01 0.34 -15.81
C ASN A 17 8.22 0.63 -17.10
N PRO A 18 7.99 -0.33 -18.00
CA PRO A 18 7.19 -0.10 -19.20
C PRO A 18 5.76 0.34 -18.85
N ASP A 19 5.13 1.13 -19.73
CA ASP A 19 3.77 1.63 -19.54
C ASP A 19 2.74 0.52 -19.30
N SER A 20 2.99 -0.68 -19.84
CA SER A 20 2.15 -1.85 -19.60
C SER A 20 2.13 -2.29 -18.13
N GLN A 21 3.27 -2.22 -17.41
CA GLN A 21 3.31 -2.55 -15.99
C GLN A 21 2.57 -1.50 -15.15
N ILE A 22 2.73 -0.22 -15.49
CA ILE A 22 2.02 0.87 -14.82
C ILE A 22 0.51 0.76 -15.06
N THR A 23 0.09 0.49 -16.30
CA THR A 23 -1.32 0.27 -16.65
C THR A 23 -1.89 -0.93 -15.90
N ASN A 24 -1.16 -2.04 -15.84
CA ASN A 24 -1.56 -3.23 -15.11
C ASN A 24 -1.70 -2.96 -13.61
N GLN A 25 -0.82 -2.13 -13.03
CA GLN A 25 -0.92 -1.72 -11.64
C GLN A 25 -2.20 -0.91 -11.36
N ILE A 26 -2.62 -0.04 -12.28
CA ILE A 26 -3.88 0.71 -12.16
C ILE A 26 -5.09 -0.23 -12.28
N ASN A 27 -5.03 -1.23 -13.16
CA ASN A 27 -6.06 -2.27 -13.26
C ASN A 27 -6.17 -3.08 -11.97
N VAL A 28 -5.03 -3.41 -11.36
CA VAL A 28 -4.94 -4.07 -10.05
C VAL A 28 -5.67 -3.24 -8.98
N LEU A 29 -5.36 -1.95 -8.86
CA LEU A 29 -6.04 -1.07 -7.91
C LEU A 29 -7.56 -1.02 -8.16
N ASN A 30 -7.98 -0.85 -9.40
CA ASN A 30 -9.41 -0.80 -9.73
C ASN A 30 -10.15 -2.10 -9.43
N ASN A 31 -9.47 -3.25 -9.57
CA ASN A 31 -10.05 -4.54 -9.21
C ASN A 31 -10.22 -4.69 -7.69
N GLU A 32 -9.25 -4.25 -6.90
CA GLU A 32 -9.24 -4.45 -5.44
C GLU A 32 -10.06 -3.43 -4.66
N TYR A 33 -10.24 -2.24 -5.23
CA TYR A 33 -11.10 -1.19 -4.69
C TYR A 33 -12.48 -1.13 -5.36
N ALA A 34 -12.81 -2.13 -6.19
CA ALA A 34 -14.03 -2.16 -6.99
C ALA A 34 -15.29 -1.87 -6.15
N GLY A 35 -16.20 -1.07 -6.72
CA GLY A 35 -17.45 -0.66 -6.08
C GLY A 35 -17.34 0.47 -5.05
N ASN A 36 -16.13 0.87 -4.63
CA ASN A 36 -15.92 1.93 -3.64
C ASN A 36 -15.07 3.08 -4.18
N ILE A 37 -13.92 2.77 -4.78
CA ILE A 37 -12.97 3.78 -5.29
C ILE A 37 -12.55 3.40 -6.71
N THR A 38 -12.49 4.38 -7.59
CA THR A 38 -11.98 4.24 -8.96
C THR A 38 -10.75 5.08 -9.16
N TRP A 39 -9.69 4.48 -9.69
CA TRP A 39 -8.40 5.08 -9.93
C TRP A 39 -8.19 5.28 -11.42
N THR A 40 -7.96 6.53 -11.83
CA THR A 40 -7.65 6.88 -13.22
C THR A 40 -6.21 7.38 -13.30
N LEU A 41 -5.42 6.80 -14.22
CA LEU A 41 -4.09 7.31 -14.55
C LEU A 41 -4.24 8.62 -15.34
N ALA A 42 -3.77 9.72 -14.76
CA ALA A 42 -3.79 11.03 -15.38
C ALA A 42 -2.53 11.25 -16.24
N ASN A 43 -1.36 10.86 -15.73
CA ASN A 43 -0.10 10.97 -16.45
C ASN A 43 0.96 10.01 -15.88
N THR A 44 1.96 9.69 -16.71
CA THR A 44 3.21 9.05 -16.31
C THR A 44 4.38 9.97 -16.61
N ASN A 45 5.06 10.43 -15.57
CA ASN A 45 6.32 11.17 -15.65
C ASN A 45 7.48 10.20 -15.48
N ARG A 46 8.52 10.33 -16.31
CA ARG A 46 9.72 9.48 -16.22
C ARG A 46 10.93 10.36 -15.93
N THR A 47 11.68 10.02 -14.88
CA THR A 47 12.85 10.78 -14.45
C THR A 47 14.04 9.84 -14.24
N VAL A 48 15.08 10.01 -15.06
CA VAL A 48 16.36 9.32 -14.85
C VAL A 48 17.17 10.10 -13.82
N ASN A 49 17.19 9.63 -12.57
CA ASN A 49 17.96 10.19 -11.48
C ASN A 49 18.40 9.09 -10.52
N ALA A 50 19.66 8.66 -10.65
CA ALA A 50 20.23 7.60 -9.84
C ALA A 50 20.35 7.96 -8.35
N ASP A 51 20.48 9.24 -7.98
CA ASP A 51 20.51 9.64 -6.57
C ASP A 51 19.15 9.42 -5.92
N TRP A 52 18.08 9.91 -6.54
CA TRP A 52 16.72 9.69 -6.04
C TRP A 52 16.35 8.20 -6.04
N PHE A 53 16.66 7.49 -7.12
CA PHE A 53 16.37 6.05 -7.22
C PHE A 53 16.99 5.24 -6.08
N ASN A 54 18.25 5.52 -5.74
CA ASN A 54 18.98 4.73 -4.75
C ASN A 54 18.77 5.22 -3.30
N ASN A 55 18.58 6.53 -3.10
CA ASN A 55 18.69 7.18 -1.79
C ASN A 55 17.40 7.86 -1.30
N ALA A 56 16.32 7.89 -2.09
CA ALA A 56 15.02 8.34 -1.60
C ALA A 56 14.47 7.36 -0.56
N GLY A 57 14.06 7.89 0.59
CA GLY A 57 13.47 7.16 1.70
C GLY A 57 12.71 8.11 2.62
N PRO A 58 12.00 7.59 3.64
CA PRO A 58 11.25 8.42 4.57
C PRO A 58 12.11 9.55 5.14
N SER A 59 11.61 10.78 5.01
CA SER A 59 12.21 12.01 5.55
C SER A 59 13.60 12.37 5.02
N THR A 60 14.04 11.82 3.89
CA THR A 60 15.30 12.23 3.26
C THR A 60 15.14 13.48 2.39
N SER A 61 16.23 14.24 2.19
CA SER A 61 16.21 15.38 1.27
C SER A 61 15.91 14.95 -0.17
N GLN A 62 16.32 13.73 -0.56
CA GLN A 62 15.98 13.14 -1.85
C GLN A 62 14.47 12.93 -2.00
N GLN A 63 13.77 12.45 -0.97
CA GLN A 63 12.31 12.36 -0.99
C GLN A 63 11.70 13.73 -1.23
N THR A 64 12.07 14.74 -0.45
CA THR A 64 11.50 16.08 -0.57
C THR A 64 11.75 16.69 -1.95
N ALA A 65 12.98 16.54 -2.48
CA ALA A 65 13.32 17.03 -3.82
C ALA A 65 12.57 16.28 -4.93
N MET A 66 12.47 14.95 -4.84
CA MET A 66 11.72 14.11 -5.78
C MET A 66 10.23 14.49 -5.76
N LYS A 67 9.63 14.60 -4.58
CA LYS A 67 8.21 14.89 -4.42
C LYS A 67 7.83 16.35 -4.69
N ALA A 68 8.81 17.25 -4.86
CA ALA A 68 8.56 18.58 -5.40
C ALA A 68 7.96 18.55 -6.82
N SER A 69 8.07 17.42 -7.53
CA SER A 69 7.43 17.18 -8.83
C SER A 69 5.95 16.77 -8.77
N ARG A 70 5.35 16.73 -7.56
CA ARG A 70 3.93 16.40 -7.34
C ARG A 70 3.01 17.18 -8.29
N GLN A 71 1.97 16.51 -8.78
CA GLN A 71 0.96 17.08 -9.68
C GLN A 71 -0.45 16.94 -9.10
N GLY A 72 -1.34 17.83 -9.52
CA GLY A 72 -2.74 17.85 -9.08
C GLY A 72 -2.93 18.41 -7.66
N GLY A 73 -4.17 18.33 -7.17
CA GLY A 73 -4.60 18.79 -5.85
C GLY A 73 -4.52 17.71 -4.78
N LYS A 74 -5.15 17.99 -3.63
CA LYS A 74 -5.17 17.09 -2.46
C LYS A 74 -5.85 15.74 -2.71
N GLY A 75 -6.81 15.69 -3.64
CA GLY A 75 -7.51 14.47 -4.07
C GLY A 75 -6.77 13.68 -5.13
N ASP A 76 -5.68 14.21 -5.69
CA ASP A 76 -4.88 13.54 -6.69
C ASP A 76 -3.75 12.74 -6.04
N LEU A 77 -3.81 11.42 -6.17
CA LEU A 77 -2.75 10.53 -5.71
C LEU A 77 -1.52 10.65 -6.61
N ASN A 78 -0.36 10.91 -5.99
CA ASN A 78 0.95 10.84 -6.63
C ASN A 78 1.68 9.58 -6.15
N VAL A 79 2.15 8.77 -7.08
CA VAL A 79 2.89 7.53 -6.83
C VAL A 79 4.30 7.68 -7.40
N TYR A 80 5.32 7.32 -6.62
CA TYR A 80 6.72 7.37 -7.03
C TYR A 80 7.32 5.96 -6.97
N SER A 81 7.83 5.41 -8.08
CA SER A 81 8.61 4.17 -8.07
C SER A 81 10.09 4.49 -7.90
N VAL A 82 10.77 3.85 -6.94
CA VAL A 82 12.21 4.00 -6.66
C VAL A 82 12.87 2.65 -6.38
N GLY A 83 14.19 2.64 -6.20
CA GLY A 83 14.99 1.43 -6.02
C GLY A 83 15.20 0.96 -4.59
N PHE A 84 15.02 1.84 -3.59
CA PHE A 84 15.20 1.51 -2.16
C PHE A 84 16.51 0.77 -1.86
N VAL A 85 17.62 1.30 -2.38
CA VAL A 85 18.92 0.62 -2.30
C VAL A 85 19.66 0.96 -1.00
N ASN A 86 19.58 2.22 -0.55
CA ASN A 86 20.39 2.72 0.56
C ASN A 86 19.55 3.47 1.61
N GLY A 87 20.18 3.74 2.76
CA GLY A 87 19.65 4.65 3.78
C GLY A 87 18.36 4.16 4.43
N SER A 88 17.48 5.10 4.80
CA SER A 88 16.19 4.79 5.45
C SER A 88 15.19 4.10 4.53
N GLY A 89 15.42 4.11 3.21
CA GLY A 89 14.59 3.38 2.24
C GLY A 89 15.00 1.93 2.07
N ALA A 90 16.22 1.53 2.46
CA ALA A 90 16.76 0.21 2.18
C ALA A 90 15.87 -0.92 2.75
N GLY A 91 15.45 -1.83 1.87
CA GLY A 91 14.61 -2.99 2.24
C GLY A 91 13.12 -2.72 2.33
N LEU A 92 12.66 -1.49 2.07
CA LEU A 92 11.22 -1.20 1.99
C LEU A 92 10.61 -1.74 0.69
N LEU A 93 9.33 -2.11 0.76
CA LEU A 93 8.48 -2.31 -0.42
C LEU A 93 7.72 -1.02 -0.78
N GLY A 94 7.31 -0.25 0.22
CA GLY A 94 6.64 1.02 0.02
C GLY A 94 6.46 1.79 1.31
N TYR A 95 5.98 3.02 1.18
CA TYR A 95 5.45 3.82 2.28
C TYR A 95 4.48 4.88 1.74
N SER A 96 3.59 5.34 2.62
CA SER A 96 2.51 6.25 2.28
C SER A 96 2.34 7.36 3.30
N THR A 97 1.89 8.51 2.82
CA THR A 97 1.46 9.63 3.68
C THR A 97 -0.01 9.44 4.06
N LEU A 98 -0.29 9.32 5.36
CA LEU A 98 -1.66 9.29 5.89
C LEU A 98 -2.41 10.58 5.52
N PRO A 99 -3.73 10.51 5.27
CA PRO A 99 -4.53 11.69 4.90
C PRO A 99 -4.56 12.74 6.01
N SER A 100 -4.54 12.32 7.28
CA SER A 100 -4.48 13.22 8.44
C SER A 100 -3.17 14.01 8.54
N SER A 101 -2.10 13.54 7.88
CA SER A 101 -0.81 14.21 7.81
C SER A 101 -0.69 15.15 6.60
N TYR A 102 -1.68 15.15 5.71
CA TYR A 102 -1.72 16.08 4.59
C TYR A 102 -1.82 17.52 5.12
N SER A 103 -0.77 18.29 4.86
CA SER A 103 -0.63 19.69 5.30
C SER A 103 -0.29 20.62 4.13
N GLY A 104 -0.62 20.20 2.89
CA GLY A 104 -0.27 20.94 1.68
C GLY A 104 1.22 20.86 1.32
N THR A 105 1.98 19.95 1.94
CA THR A 105 3.40 19.76 1.67
C THR A 105 3.62 18.93 0.40
N PRO A 106 4.76 19.10 -0.29
CA PRO A 106 5.11 18.25 -1.42
C PRO A 106 5.27 16.78 -1.02
N ASP A 107 5.53 16.50 0.26
CA ASP A 107 5.81 15.14 0.74
C ASP A 107 4.60 14.18 0.67
N ASP A 108 3.40 14.67 0.37
CA ASP A 108 2.24 13.81 0.19
C ASP A 108 2.32 12.91 -1.05
N GLY A 109 2.11 11.61 -0.82
CA GLY A 109 1.97 10.60 -1.86
C GLY A 109 2.48 9.25 -1.39
N ILE A 110 2.53 8.30 -2.32
CA ILE A 110 3.03 6.95 -2.08
C ILE A 110 4.37 6.78 -2.77
N VAL A 111 5.32 6.14 -2.10
CA VAL A 111 6.57 5.69 -2.74
C VAL A 111 6.63 4.17 -2.66
N ILE A 112 6.90 3.50 -3.78
CA ILE A 112 6.98 2.04 -3.87
C ILE A 112 8.31 1.60 -4.48
N LEU A 113 8.70 0.36 -4.19
CA LEU A 113 9.74 -0.35 -4.89
C LEU A 113 9.33 -0.55 -6.35
N PHE A 114 10.14 -0.11 -7.30
CA PHE A 114 9.80 -0.18 -8.73
C PHE A 114 9.45 -1.61 -9.19
N SER A 115 10.08 -2.62 -8.59
CA SER A 115 9.93 -4.03 -8.97
C SER A 115 8.80 -4.78 -8.25
N SER A 116 7.98 -4.11 -7.43
CA SER A 116 6.79 -4.70 -6.79
C SER A 116 5.48 -4.52 -7.57
N VAL A 117 5.54 -3.91 -8.76
CA VAL A 117 4.40 -3.82 -9.68
C VAL A 117 4.06 -5.18 -10.33
N PRO A 118 2.87 -5.35 -10.95
CA PRO A 118 2.51 -6.57 -11.65
C PRO A 118 3.54 -6.98 -12.71
N GLY A 119 4.09 -8.19 -12.56
CA GLY A 119 5.13 -8.72 -13.45
C GLY A 119 6.54 -8.16 -13.18
N GLY A 120 6.74 -7.48 -12.06
CA GLY A 120 8.04 -7.03 -11.57
C GLY A 120 8.92 -8.17 -11.05
N SER A 121 10.17 -7.85 -10.69
CA SER A 121 11.20 -8.82 -10.29
C SER A 121 11.29 -9.09 -8.79
N THR A 122 10.49 -8.42 -7.94
CA THR A 122 10.47 -8.71 -6.50
C THR A 122 9.62 -9.96 -6.25
N ASN A 123 10.28 -11.10 -6.01
CA ASN A 123 9.59 -12.35 -5.68
C ASN A 123 8.59 -12.16 -4.54
N ASP A 124 7.45 -12.86 -4.65
CA ASP A 124 6.33 -12.83 -3.70
C ASP A 124 5.60 -11.48 -3.54
N TYR A 125 6.11 -10.39 -4.13
CA TYR A 125 5.54 -9.04 -4.04
C TYR A 125 5.41 -8.36 -5.41
N ASN A 126 5.21 -9.12 -6.48
CA ASN A 126 5.17 -8.63 -7.86
C ASN A 126 3.80 -8.79 -8.54
N LEU A 127 2.72 -8.79 -7.76
CA LEU A 127 1.34 -8.75 -8.26
C LEU A 127 0.68 -7.38 -8.02
N GLY A 128 1.44 -6.41 -7.51
CA GLY A 128 1.01 -5.03 -7.32
C GLY A 128 0.32 -4.74 -5.99
N ARG A 129 0.35 -5.67 -5.01
CA ARG A 129 -0.40 -5.47 -3.75
C ARG A 129 0.32 -4.55 -2.78
N THR A 130 1.61 -4.32 -2.99
CA THR A 130 2.34 -3.24 -2.32
C THR A 130 1.64 -1.89 -2.53
N LEU A 131 1.32 -1.50 -3.78
CA LEU A 131 0.65 -0.22 -4.01
C LEU A 131 -0.79 -0.22 -3.48
N THR A 132 -1.47 -1.36 -3.48
CA THR A 132 -2.80 -1.52 -2.87
C THR A 132 -2.76 -1.28 -1.37
N HIS A 133 -1.80 -1.88 -0.68
CA HIS A 133 -1.55 -1.66 0.75
C HIS A 133 -1.31 -0.18 1.04
N GLU A 134 -0.34 0.44 0.34
CA GLU A 134 0.02 1.84 0.55
C GLU A 134 -1.11 2.81 0.18
N SER A 135 -1.96 2.45 -0.80
CA SER A 135 -3.16 3.22 -1.15
C SER A 135 -4.19 3.19 -0.03
N GLY A 136 -4.29 2.07 0.70
CA GLY A 136 -5.13 1.99 1.90
C GLY A 136 -4.66 2.96 2.98
N HIS A 137 -3.35 3.04 3.23
CA HIS A 137 -2.79 4.05 4.13
C HIS A 137 -3.02 5.48 3.64
N TRP A 138 -2.87 5.75 2.34
CA TRP A 138 -3.14 7.08 1.77
C TRP A 138 -4.60 7.50 1.95
N LEU A 139 -5.49 6.51 2.01
CA LEU A 139 -6.92 6.63 2.33
C LEU A 139 -7.23 6.53 3.83
N GLY A 140 -6.24 6.39 4.72
CA GLY A 140 -6.41 6.45 6.17
C GLY A 140 -6.76 5.13 6.85
N LEU A 141 -6.49 3.99 6.20
CA LEU A 141 -6.50 2.68 6.83
C LEU A 141 -5.20 2.47 7.60
N TYR A 142 -5.31 1.83 8.76
CA TYR A 142 -4.17 1.43 9.58
C TYR A 142 -4.00 -0.08 9.51
N HIS A 143 -2.78 -0.54 9.78
CA HIS A 143 -2.47 -1.96 9.94
C HIS A 143 -3.47 -2.67 10.84
N THR A 144 -3.91 -3.87 10.43
CA THR A 144 -4.90 -4.70 11.15
C THR A 144 -4.45 -5.07 12.56
N PHE A 145 -3.14 -5.21 12.74
CA PHE A 145 -2.47 -5.48 14.02
C PHE A 145 -2.18 -4.21 14.86
N LEU A 146 -2.63 -3.02 14.43
CA LEU A 146 -2.42 -1.81 15.22
C LEU A 146 -3.13 -1.92 16.57
N GLY A 147 -2.39 -1.70 17.66
CA GLY A 147 -2.92 -1.86 19.03
C GLY A 147 -2.97 -3.30 19.54
N GLY A 148 -2.60 -4.29 18.70
CA GLY A 148 -2.62 -5.71 19.03
C GLY A 148 -4.00 -6.18 19.48
N CYS A 149 -4.04 -7.28 20.25
CA CYS A 149 -5.31 -7.80 20.78
C CYS A 149 -6.07 -6.78 21.65
N ALA A 150 -5.42 -5.79 22.25
CA ALA A 150 -6.09 -4.80 23.08
C ALA A 150 -6.76 -3.66 22.28
N GLY A 151 -6.40 -3.49 21.00
CA GLY A 151 -6.85 -2.38 20.17
C GLY A 151 -7.86 -2.75 19.09
N SER A 152 -7.82 -3.97 18.56
CA SER A 152 -8.55 -4.33 17.35
C SER A 152 -10.03 -4.69 17.56
N GLY A 153 -10.80 -4.79 16.47
CA GLY A 153 -12.22 -5.17 16.49
C GLY A 153 -13.15 -4.06 17.01
N THR A 154 -12.69 -2.80 17.06
CA THR A 154 -13.49 -1.67 17.53
C THR A 154 -13.39 -0.49 16.57
N ALA A 155 -14.41 0.36 16.54
CA ALA A 155 -14.39 1.60 15.75
C ALA A 155 -13.60 2.75 16.43
N THR A 156 -13.04 2.52 17.63
CA THR A 156 -12.49 3.57 18.50
C THR A 156 -11.06 3.32 18.98
N ALA A 157 -10.50 2.16 18.68
CA ALA A 157 -9.13 1.78 19.01
C ALA A 157 -8.55 0.89 17.91
N GLY A 158 -7.25 0.65 17.99
CA GLY A 158 -6.53 -0.21 17.05
C GLY A 158 -6.54 0.34 15.64
N ASP A 159 -6.98 -0.46 14.67
CA ASP A 159 -7.13 -0.04 13.28
C ASP A 159 -8.37 0.84 13.02
N TYR A 160 -9.22 1.02 14.04
CA TYR A 160 -10.48 1.77 14.03
C TYR A 160 -11.52 1.19 13.06
N VAL A 161 -11.48 -0.12 12.82
CA VAL A 161 -12.43 -0.82 11.96
C VAL A 161 -13.00 -2.03 12.71
N ALA A 162 -14.29 -1.96 13.04
CA ALA A 162 -14.94 -2.96 13.90
C ALA A 162 -15.10 -4.35 13.26
N ASP A 163 -15.11 -4.44 11.93
CA ASP A 163 -15.23 -5.71 11.21
C ASP A 163 -13.87 -6.31 10.78
N THR A 164 -12.76 -5.73 11.25
CA THR A 164 -11.44 -6.37 11.17
C THR A 164 -11.23 -7.22 12.44
N PRO A 165 -11.01 -8.55 12.32
CA PRO A 165 -10.63 -9.39 13.45
C PRO A 165 -9.35 -8.90 14.14
N ALA A 166 -9.24 -9.20 15.44
CA ALA A 166 -8.10 -8.79 16.21
C ALA A 166 -6.84 -9.60 15.89
N GLU A 167 -5.72 -8.90 15.75
CA GLU A 167 -4.45 -9.50 15.38
C GLU A 167 -3.34 -8.88 16.25
N SER A 168 -2.48 -9.73 16.83
CA SER A 168 -1.44 -9.27 17.77
C SER A 168 -0.20 -8.67 17.10
N SER A 169 0.06 -9.02 15.84
CA SER A 169 1.31 -8.74 15.11
C SER A 169 1.09 -8.94 13.62
N ALA A 170 1.95 -8.38 12.77
CA ALA A 170 1.88 -8.62 11.33
C ALA A 170 2.09 -10.10 10.97
N ALA A 171 1.40 -10.55 9.92
CA ALA A 171 1.67 -11.82 9.28
C ALA A 171 2.75 -11.69 8.20
N SER A 172 3.49 -12.77 7.95
CA SER A 172 4.44 -12.86 6.84
C SER A 172 4.15 -14.11 6.01
N ASP A 173 4.56 -14.08 4.75
CA ASP A 173 4.37 -15.18 3.80
C ASP A 173 2.88 -15.52 3.61
N CYS A 174 2.51 -16.77 3.89
CA CYS A 174 1.19 -17.35 3.68
C CYS A 174 0.82 -18.26 4.86
N PRO A 175 0.58 -17.69 6.05
CA PRO A 175 0.37 -18.49 7.25
C PRO A 175 -1.01 -19.13 7.24
N SER A 176 -1.08 -20.42 7.60
CA SER A 176 -2.34 -21.17 7.69
C SER A 176 -2.86 -21.21 9.13
N GLY A 177 -4.16 -20.98 9.30
CA GLY A 177 -4.85 -21.11 10.60
C GLY A 177 -4.33 -20.16 11.68
N ARG A 178 -3.82 -18.98 11.29
CA ARG A 178 -3.26 -18.03 12.24
C ARG A 178 -4.39 -17.33 12.99
N ASP A 179 -4.37 -17.47 14.30
CA ASP A 179 -5.27 -16.82 15.23
C ASP A 179 -4.44 -16.45 16.46
N THR A 180 -4.02 -15.20 16.52
CA THR A 180 -3.12 -14.72 17.57
C THR A 180 -3.86 -14.06 18.73
N CYS A 181 -5.14 -13.73 18.55
CA CYS A 181 -5.99 -13.14 19.57
C CYS A 181 -7.19 -14.05 19.82
N THR A 182 -7.10 -14.91 20.83
CA THR A 182 -8.13 -15.93 21.10
C THR A 182 -9.05 -15.57 22.27
N GLY A 183 -10.32 -15.96 22.21
CA GLY A 183 -11.26 -15.90 23.32
C GLY A 183 -12.55 -15.16 22.97
N THR A 184 -13.49 -15.06 23.92
CA THR A 184 -14.82 -14.48 23.65
C THR A 184 -14.80 -13.00 23.28
N ASN A 185 -13.72 -12.29 23.63
CA ASN A 185 -13.53 -10.88 23.30
C ASN A 185 -12.88 -10.65 21.93
N PHE A 186 -12.41 -11.73 21.28
CA PHE A 186 -11.69 -11.69 20.01
C PHE A 186 -12.34 -12.68 19.03
N PRO A 187 -13.53 -12.35 18.50
CA PRO A 187 -14.19 -13.20 17.53
C PRO A 187 -13.48 -13.13 16.17
N GLY A 188 -13.23 -14.30 15.57
CA GLY A 188 -12.60 -14.43 14.25
C GLY A 188 -11.10 -14.70 14.33
N ALA A 189 -10.58 -15.43 13.35
CA ALA A 189 -9.15 -15.63 13.19
C ALA A 189 -8.48 -14.38 12.59
N ASP A 190 -7.15 -14.31 12.66
CA ASP A 190 -6.39 -13.22 12.04
C ASP A 190 -6.77 -13.11 10.56
N PRO A 191 -6.85 -11.89 9.99
CA PRO A 191 -7.35 -11.69 8.64
C PRO A 191 -6.27 -12.01 7.58
N VAL A 192 -5.75 -13.23 7.63
CA VAL A 192 -4.73 -13.80 6.75
C VAL A 192 -5.32 -14.94 5.93
N SER A 193 -4.69 -15.23 4.81
CA SER A 193 -5.11 -16.27 3.89
C SER A 193 -4.24 -17.51 4.07
N GLU A 194 -4.91 -18.65 4.25
CA GLU A 194 -4.26 -19.90 4.66
C GLU A 194 -3.34 -20.51 3.60
N THR A 195 -3.59 -20.24 2.31
CA THR A 195 -2.81 -20.82 1.21
C THR A 195 -2.90 -20.00 -0.09
N ARG A 196 -1.93 -20.22 -0.99
CA ARG A 196 -2.00 -19.77 -2.40
C ARG A 196 -3.09 -20.48 -3.22
N ILE A 197 -3.72 -21.54 -2.70
CA ILE A 197 -4.66 -22.40 -3.45
C ILE A 197 -5.86 -22.72 -2.56
N ASN A 198 -6.99 -22.05 -2.82
CA ASN A 198 -8.27 -22.26 -2.14
C ASN A 198 -8.29 -21.80 -0.66
N PRO A 199 -8.08 -20.49 -0.41
CA PRO A 199 -8.20 -19.95 0.93
C PRO A 199 -9.63 -20.01 1.46
N THR A 200 -9.75 -20.33 2.75
CA THR A 200 -11.02 -20.41 3.50
C THR A 200 -11.42 -19.07 4.09
N LEU A 201 -10.46 -18.14 4.24
CA LEU A 201 -10.63 -16.78 4.75
C LEU A 201 -9.98 -15.76 3.80
N PRO A 202 -10.61 -14.59 3.57
CA PRO A 202 -9.99 -13.51 2.80
C PRO A 202 -8.85 -12.89 3.60
N ALA A 203 -7.64 -12.81 3.02
CA ALA A 203 -6.56 -11.98 3.57
C ALA A 203 -6.91 -10.49 3.51
N ASN A 204 -6.35 -9.70 4.42
CA ASN A 204 -6.44 -8.26 4.39
C ASN A 204 -5.26 -7.65 3.62
N PHE A 205 -5.53 -6.66 2.77
CA PHE A 205 -4.46 -5.91 2.09
C PHE A 205 -3.60 -5.06 3.02
N ILE A 206 -4.07 -4.82 4.24
CA ILE A 206 -3.42 -3.96 5.24
C ILE A 206 -2.66 -4.78 6.29
N ASP A 207 -2.31 -6.02 5.92
CA ASP A 207 -1.33 -6.86 6.60
C ASP A 207 -0.09 -7.04 5.69
N TYR A 208 0.92 -7.80 6.13
CA TYR A 208 2.23 -7.96 5.45
C TYR A 208 2.42 -9.33 4.78
N SER A 209 1.36 -10.10 4.59
CA SER A 209 1.40 -11.35 3.83
C SER A 209 1.89 -11.12 2.37
N SER A 210 2.42 -12.17 1.74
CA SER A 210 2.85 -12.09 0.33
C SER A 210 1.68 -11.85 -0.62
N ASP A 211 1.94 -11.19 -1.76
CA ASP A 211 0.93 -10.84 -2.76
C ASP A 211 0.10 -12.04 -3.21
N ALA A 212 0.75 -13.20 -3.42
CA ALA A 212 0.11 -14.43 -3.89
C ALA A 212 -0.84 -15.07 -2.86
N CYS A 213 -0.78 -14.63 -1.61
CA CYS A 213 -1.71 -15.02 -0.55
C CYS A 213 -2.82 -13.99 -0.36
N MET A 214 -2.69 -12.81 -0.96
CA MET A 214 -3.74 -11.82 -1.09
C MET A 214 -4.57 -12.00 -2.39
N ILE A 215 -5.02 -13.23 -2.69
CA ILE A 215 -5.70 -13.56 -3.97
C ILE A 215 -7.23 -13.67 -3.90
N GLN A 216 -7.82 -13.86 -2.71
CA GLN A 216 -9.28 -13.83 -2.48
C GLN A 216 -9.66 -12.71 -1.52
N THR A 217 -9.08 -11.53 -1.75
CA THR A 217 -9.06 -10.44 -0.80
C THR A 217 -9.97 -9.32 -1.23
N GLN A 218 -10.66 -8.77 -0.24
CA GLN A 218 -11.34 -7.49 -0.33
C GLN A 218 -11.08 -6.78 0.99
N PHE A 219 -10.94 -5.46 0.92
CA PHE A 219 -11.09 -4.66 2.12
C PHE A 219 -12.45 -5.00 2.77
N SER A 220 -12.51 -5.02 4.09
CA SER A 220 -13.78 -5.16 4.78
C SER A 220 -14.72 -3.99 4.44
N ALA A 221 -16.02 -4.16 4.67
CA ALA A 221 -16.97 -3.07 4.47
C ALA A 221 -16.64 -1.87 5.37
N GLY A 222 -16.21 -2.13 6.61
CA GLY A 222 -15.76 -1.11 7.55
C GLY A 222 -14.49 -0.39 7.09
N GLN A 223 -13.53 -1.10 6.49
CA GLN A 223 -12.34 -0.48 5.90
C GLN A 223 -12.74 0.46 4.75
N MET A 224 -13.61 0.05 3.83
CA MET A 224 -14.04 0.94 2.74
C MET A 224 -14.87 2.14 3.21
N ALA A 225 -15.71 1.96 4.23
CA ALA A 225 -16.43 3.06 4.88
C ALA A 225 -15.46 4.07 5.51
N ARG A 226 -14.45 3.59 6.24
CA ARG A 226 -13.40 4.43 6.81
C ARG A 226 -12.59 5.16 5.73
N ALA A 227 -12.13 4.44 4.70
CA ALA A 227 -11.37 5.01 3.59
C ALA A 227 -12.12 6.16 2.90
N THR A 228 -13.41 5.95 2.61
CA THR A 228 -14.27 6.96 1.98
C THR A 228 -14.47 8.19 2.88
N MET A 229 -14.66 7.97 4.18
CA MET A 229 -14.79 9.04 5.17
C MET A 229 -13.50 9.86 5.30
N GLN A 230 -12.36 9.20 5.41
CA GLN A 230 -11.05 9.85 5.52
C GLN A 230 -10.73 10.64 4.25
N PHE A 231 -11.01 10.07 3.07
CA PHE A 231 -10.87 10.79 1.81
C PHE A 231 -11.75 12.05 1.78
N SER A 232 -13.03 11.95 2.12
CA SER A 232 -13.93 13.13 2.19
C SER A 232 -13.54 14.17 3.24
N THR A 233 -12.79 13.77 4.27
CA THR A 233 -12.37 14.69 5.33
C THR A 233 -11.11 15.47 4.93
N TYR A 234 -10.15 14.81 4.31
CA TYR A 234 -8.80 15.36 4.11
C TYR A 234 -8.44 15.62 2.63
N ARG A 235 -9.14 14.98 1.69
CA ARG A 235 -8.75 14.88 0.27
C ARG A 235 -9.78 15.50 -0.70
N THR A 236 -10.91 16.03 -0.23
CA THR A 236 -11.92 16.74 -1.04
C THR A 236 -11.96 18.23 -0.78
#